data_AF-A0A8J6QNC7-F1
#
_entry.id   AF-A0A8J6QNC7-F1
#
_cell.length_a   1.000
_cell.length_b   1.000
_cell.length_c   1.000
_cell.angle_alpha   90.00
_cell.angle_beta   90.00
_cell.angle_gamma   90.00
#
_symmetry.space_group_name_H-M   'P 1'
#
loop_
_entity.id
_entity.type
_entity.pdbx_description
1 polymer ?
#
loop_
_entity_poly.entity_id
_entity_poly.type
_entity_poly.pdbx_seq_one_letter_code
_entity_poly.pdbx_strand_id
1 'polypeptide(L)'
;MKKLTLFLLLLFLLSFSLQGCGSGDSSSSGGDSGTSNDPDDPTVPTPSQPPSSNTVLSSQSLGELTDLGDYLNSPGEEWFFASTIDVNSAGQIIGESPGNRLIFWDPANPMTMEVIPLLPGSTNADAHEVLKINDHGLVIGNRYSGENATRAFIWNSVTKAITNLDDELSLENTLVADINGSGAVVLTADTTDDGRRAYFWDGQSGSSAVPLFGILGSTSSESVSLNDHRQVVILSKEQGVYYDLTIGESNGYGRATLNTLPGVESSTPVAINNNKRIAGTSGNEGFFWAGGVMYPISNPNGDAIEIVGMNNNDIVIGNSGGQAFIWQLNAQGKGEYSNLGTLRGSYSHAVDINDQNEIVGYSTTDKSYIEGNVTADVVHGFLWKDGTMYDLGAHSPPNYEYPFNPDFYSSKAVAISETGIVTGISFSINSHSRGFTLTPTFP
;
A
#
# COMPACT_ATOMS: atom_id res chain seq x y z
N MET A 1 1.36 -1.71 -35.08
CA MET A 1 0.56 -2.77 -34.44
C MET A 1 0.80 -2.65 -32.95
N LYS A 2 -0.16 -2.02 -32.25
CA LYS A 2 -0.05 -1.56 -30.86
C LYS A 2 -0.32 -2.74 -29.92
N LYS A 3 0.58 -3.01 -28.97
CA LYS A 3 0.28 -3.80 -27.78
C LYS A 3 0.13 -2.81 -26.62
N LEU A 4 -1.09 -2.73 -26.12
CA LEU A 4 -1.52 -1.93 -24.98
C LEU A 4 -1.25 -2.78 -23.73
N THR A 5 -0.32 -2.36 -22.88
CA THR A 5 -0.06 -3.00 -21.60
C THR A 5 -1.08 -2.45 -20.61
N LEU A 6 -1.94 -3.33 -20.10
CA LEU A 6 -3.05 -3.04 -19.20
C LEU A 6 -2.49 -2.90 -17.77
N PHE A 7 -2.57 -1.70 -17.20
CA PHE A 7 -2.32 -1.47 -15.77
C PHE A 7 -3.59 -1.84 -14.99
N LEU A 8 -3.43 -2.64 -13.95
CA LEU A 8 -4.51 -3.24 -13.16
C LEU A 8 -5.10 -2.18 -12.22
N LEU A 9 -6.24 -1.58 -12.58
CA LEU A 9 -7.08 -0.83 -11.65
C LEU A 9 -8.02 -1.83 -10.95
N LEU A 10 -7.74 -2.18 -9.70
CA LEU A 10 -8.54 -3.13 -8.93
C LEU A 10 -9.83 -2.45 -8.44
N LEU A 11 -10.85 -2.38 -9.30
CA LEU A 11 -12.21 -1.98 -8.91
C LEU A 11 -13.04 -3.26 -8.65
N PHE A 12 -13.12 -3.69 -7.39
CA PHE A 12 -14.01 -4.80 -7.00
C PHE A 12 -15.46 -4.31 -6.94
N LEU A 13 -16.20 -4.50 -8.04
CA LEU A 13 -17.67 -4.48 -8.07
C LEU A 13 -18.17 -5.93 -7.97
N LEU A 14 -18.58 -6.36 -6.77
CA LEU A 14 -19.36 -7.60 -6.61
C LEU A 14 -20.76 -7.39 -7.22
N SER A 15 -21.06 -8.10 -8.31
CA SER A 15 -22.44 -8.32 -8.75
C SER A 15 -22.73 -9.82 -8.75
N PHE A 16 -23.63 -10.21 -7.84
CA PHE A 16 -24.21 -11.55 -7.79
C PHE A 16 -25.07 -11.80 -9.02
N SER A 17 -24.90 -12.95 -9.69
CA SER A 17 -25.97 -13.54 -10.49
C SER A 17 -26.21 -14.99 -10.08
N LEU A 18 -27.44 -15.24 -9.63
CA LEU A 18 -28.02 -16.54 -9.36
C LEU A 18 -28.32 -17.25 -10.69
N GLN A 19 -27.85 -18.48 -10.84
CA GLN A 19 -28.41 -19.53 -11.69
C GLN A 19 -28.06 -20.85 -10.98
N GLY A 20 -29.00 -21.70 -10.53
CA GLY A 20 -30.29 -22.01 -11.11
C GLY A 20 -30.15 -23.33 -11.88
N CYS A 21 -30.50 -24.42 -11.22
CA CYS A 21 -30.34 -25.84 -11.57
C CYS A 21 -31.02 -26.29 -12.89
N GLY A 22 -30.47 -27.34 -13.52
CA GLY A 22 -31.13 -28.22 -14.51
C GLY A 22 -30.12 -28.94 -15.42
N SER A 23 -29.68 -30.18 -15.14
CA SER A 23 -30.31 -31.50 -15.38
C SER A 23 -30.08 -32.06 -16.80
N GLY A 24 -29.48 -33.26 -16.88
CA GLY A 24 -29.81 -34.26 -17.91
C GLY A 24 -28.64 -35.00 -18.61
N ASP A 25 -28.74 -36.34 -18.57
CA ASP A 25 -28.15 -37.38 -19.44
C ASP A 25 -26.78 -37.98 -19.01
N SER A 26 -26.74 -39.17 -18.37
CA SER A 26 -26.87 -40.56 -18.88
C SER A 26 -25.64 -40.98 -19.74
N SER A 27 -24.95 -42.12 -19.58
CA SER A 27 -25.30 -43.46 -19.10
C SER A 27 -24.05 -44.38 -18.98
N SER A 28 -24.09 -45.33 -18.02
CA SER A 28 -23.49 -46.70 -18.01
C SER A 28 -21.93 -46.85 -18.06
N SER A 29 -21.25 -47.80 -17.42
CA SER A 29 -21.58 -49.15 -16.91
C SER A 29 -20.43 -49.74 -16.05
N GLY A 30 -20.78 -50.62 -15.10
CA GLY A 30 -19.97 -51.73 -14.51
C GLY A 30 -18.79 -51.33 -13.62
N GLY A 31 -18.66 -51.66 -12.33
CA GLY A 31 -19.13 -52.82 -11.56
C GLY A 31 -17.95 -53.72 -11.24
N ASP A 32 -17.42 -53.67 -10.02
CA ASP A 32 -17.16 -54.87 -9.20
C ASP A 32 -16.81 -54.51 -7.74
N SER A 33 -17.27 -55.37 -6.84
CA SER A 33 -17.13 -55.34 -5.39
C SER A 33 -15.95 -56.20 -4.92
N GLY A 34 -15.20 -55.73 -3.93
CA GLY A 34 -14.17 -56.55 -3.28
C GLY A 34 -13.65 -55.92 -2.00
N THR A 35 -14.19 -56.35 -0.87
CA THR A 35 -13.71 -56.04 0.49
C THR A 35 -12.39 -56.75 0.80
N SER A 36 -11.41 -56.03 1.33
CA SER A 36 -10.42 -56.62 2.25
C SER A 36 -9.82 -55.55 3.15
N ASN A 37 -10.03 -55.73 4.46
CA ASN A 37 -9.37 -55.02 5.53
C ASN A 37 -7.89 -55.39 5.54
N ASP A 38 -7.01 -54.40 5.62
CA ASP A 38 -5.62 -54.58 6.04
C ASP A 38 -5.31 -53.60 7.18
N PRO A 39 -4.98 -54.06 8.40
CA PRO A 39 -4.71 -53.22 9.55
C PRO A 39 -3.20 -53.15 9.81
N ASP A 40 -2.49 -52.23 9.16
CA ASP A 40 -1.10 -51.87 9.51
C ASP A 40 -0.78 -50.47 8.93
N ASP A 41 -1.19 -49.41 9.63
CA ASP A 41 -0.65 -48.06 9.42
C ASP A 41 -0.24 -47.45 10.78
N PRO A 42 1.07 -47.32 11.07
CA PRO A 42 1.54 -46.73 12.32
C PRO A 42 1.36 -45.22 12.29
N THR A 43 0.28 -44.75 12.93
CA THR A 43 0.10 -43.42 13.54
C THR A 43 1.18 -42.39 13.19
N VAL A 44 1.00 -41.66 12.10
CA VAL A 44 1.65 -40.37 11.90
C VAL A 44 0.97 -39.39 12.87
N PRO A 45 1.67 -38.82 13.87
CA PRO A 45 1.10 -37.69 14.60
C PRO A 45 0.96 -36.55 13.59
N THR A 46 -0.28 -36.10 13.39
CA THR A 46 -0.56 -34.81 12.76
C THR A 46 0.36 -33.76 13.39
N PRO A 47 1.08 -32.94 12.61
CA PRO A 47 1.77 -31.79 13.17
C PRO A 47 0.70 -30.91 13.81
N SER A 48 0.70 -30.88 15.14
CA SER A 48 -0.03 -29.90 15.92
C SER A 48 0.33 -28.51 15.37
N GLN A 49 -0.68 -27.77 14.92
CA GLN A 49 -0.50 -26.37 14.58
C GLN A 49 0.24 -25.66 15.72
N PRO A 50 1.23 -24.79 15.43
CA PRO A 50 1.71 -23.87 16.44
C PRO A 50 0.52 -22.99 16.90
N PRO A 51 0.47 -22.59 18.17
CA PRO A 51 -0.71 -21.92 18.71
C PRO A 51 -0.92 -20.60 17.98
N SER A 52 -2.02 -20.49 17.24
CA SER A 52 -2.56 -19.21 16.77
C SER A 52 -3.20 -18.48 17.96
N SER A 53 -2.39 -18.02 18.91
CA SER A 53 -2.87 -17.17 20.01
C SER A 53 -2.44 -15.73 19.78
N ASN A 54 -2.92 -15.13 18.68
CA ASN A 54 -2.96 -13.67 18.61
C ASN A 54 -4.15 -13.26 19.47
N THR A 55 -3.85 -12.67 20.62
CA THR A 55 -4.88 -12.24 21.57
C THR A 55 -5.60 -11.05 20.95
N VAL A 56 -6.85 -11.24 20.50
CA VAL A 56 -7.69 -10.12 20.05
C VAL A 56 -8.27 -9.45 21.29
N LEU A 57 -7.73 -8.29 21.67
CA LEU A 57 -8.31 -7.46 22.72
C LEU A 57 -9.41 -6.59 22.11
N SER A 58 -10.58 -7.17 21.88
CA SER A 58 -11.75 -6.47 21.32
C SER A 58 -12.41 -5.46 22.29
N SER A 59 -11.70 -4.94 23.29
CA SER A 59 -12.30 -4.06 24.31
C SER A 59 -11.38 -2.99 24.91
N GLN A 60 -10.12 -2.85 24.47
CA GLN A 60 -9.29 -1.72 24.88
C GLN A 60 -9.24 -0.72 23.75
N SER A 61 -10.01 0.36 23.89
CA SER A 61 -10.01 1.49 22.95
C SER A 61 -8.64 2.16 23.00
N LEU A 62 -7.99 2.27 21.84
CA LEU A 62 -6.76 3.04 21.64
C LEU A 62 -6.99 4.57 21.68
N GLY A 63 -8.23 5.01 21.90
CA GLY A 63 -8.70 6.38 21.73
C GLY A 63 -9.94 6.43 20.83
N GLU A 64 -10.49 7.63 20.67
CA GLU A 64 -11.58 7.89 19.73
C GLU A 64 -11.03 8.35 18.37
N LEU A 65 -11.67 7.92 17.28
CA LEU A 65 -11.34 8.39 15.94
C LEU A 65 -11.74 9.86 15.83
N THR A 66 -10.78 10.71 15.49
CA THR A 66 -11.02 12.13 15.24
C THR A 66 -11.43 12.31 13.78
N ASP A 67 -12.63 12.85 13.56
CA ASP A 67 -13.09 13.26 12.22
C ASP A 67 -12.17 14.38 11.70
N LEU A 68 -11.68 14.24 10.47
CA LEU A 68 -10.90 15.30 9.82
C LEU A 68 -11.78 16.49 9.42
N GLY A 69 -13.10 16.32 9.40
CA GLY A 69 -14.08 17.33 9.04
C GLY A 69 -14.34 17.40 7.53
N ASP A 70 -15.11 18.41 7.15
CA ASP A 70 -15.52 18.64 5.76
C ASP A 70 -14.80 19.87 5.19
N TYR A 71 -14.45 19.82 3.90
CA TYR A 71 -14.01 21.01 3.18
C TYR A 71 -15.20 21.90 2.81
N LEU A 72 -15.32 23.07 3.45
CA LEU A 72 -16.37 24.07 3.20
C LEU A 72 -15.90 25.10 2.18
N ASN A 73 -16.21 24.89 0.89
CA ASN A 73 -15.84 25.86 -0.13
C ASN A 73 -16.88 26.97 -0.39
N SER A 74 -18.11 26.83 0.10
CA SER A 74 -19.16 27.87 0.16
C SER A 74 -20.38 27.39 0.97
N PRO A 75 -21.19 28.29 1.55
CA PRO A 75 -22.46 27.91 2.15
C PRO A 75 -23.42 27.41 1.06
N GLY A 76 -23.69 26.10 1.03
CA GLY A 76 -24.70 25.51 0.14
C GLY A 76 -24.19 24.57 -0.96
N GLU A 77 -22.90 24.23 -1.01
CA GLU A 77 -22.40 23.13 -1.86
C GLU A 77 -22.21 21.83 -1.07
N GLU A 78 -22.42 20.71 -1.77
CA GLU A 78 -22.60 19.35 -1.22
C GLU A 78 -21.35 18.78 -0.53
N TRP A 79 -21.57 18.23 0.66
CA TRP A 79 -20.72 17.40 1.51
C TRP A 79 -19.60 16.63 0.78
N PHE A 80 -18.33 16.98 1.03
CA PHE A 80 -17.20 16.32 0.37
C PHE A 80 -16.46 15.36 1.31
N PHE A 81 -16.50 14.08 0.95
CA PHE A 81 -15.83 12.97 1.62
C PHE A 81 -14.30 13.06 1.46
N ALA A 82 -13.56 13.36 2.53
CA ALA A 82 -12.10 13.24 2.51
C ALA A 82 -11.70 11.77 2.62
N SER A 83 -11.14 11.19 1.56
CA SER A 83 -10.36 9.95 1.68
C SER A 83 -8.92 10.32 1.99
N THR A 84 -8.33 9.66 2.97
CA THR A 84 -6.93 9.93 3.38
C THR A 84 -6.01 9.00 2.60
N ILE A 85 -4.80 9.48 2.28
CA ILE A 85 -3.80 8.73 1.51
C ILE A 85 -2.57 8.44 2.36
N ASP A 86 -1.99 9.47 2.99
CA ASP A 86 -0.73 9.35 3.72
C ASP A 86 -0.67 10.37 4.87
N VAL A 87 0.20 10.11 5.85
CA VAL A 87 0.39 10.93 7.06
C VAL A 87 1.86 11.00 7.45
N ASN A 88 2.37 12.19 7.74
CA ASN A 88 3.73 12.35 8.23
C ASN A 88 3.84 12.36 9.77
N SER A 89 5.06 12.39 10.29
CA SER A 89 5.34 12.40 11.73
C SER A 89 4.77 13.61 12.50
N ALA A 90 4.47 14.70 11.81
CA ALA A 90 3.80 15.88 12.38
C ALA A 90 2.26 15.72 12.43
N GLY A 91 1.72 14.61 11.91
CA GLY A 91 0.29 14.36 11.79
C GLY A 91 -0.37 15.09 10.63
N GLN A 92 0.40 15.66 9.71
CA GLN A 92 -0.14 16.29 8.51
C GLN A 92 -0.61 15.19 7.56
N ILE A 93 -1.85 15.30 7.08
CA ILE A 93 -2.51 14.28 6.29
C ILE A 93 -2.78 14.83 4.90
N ILE A 94 -2.47 14.03 3.89
CA ILE A 94 -2.89 14.30 2.51
C ILE A 94 -4.03 13.36 2.14
N GLY A 95 -4.87 13.82 1.23
CA GLY A 95 -6.01 13.04 0.78
C GLY A 95 -6.67 13.61 -0.45
N GLU A 96 -7.83 13.06 -0.75
CA GLU A 96 -8.65 13.44 -1.89
C GLU A 96 -10.10 13.67 -1.49
N SER A 97 -10.72 14.66 -2.10
CA SER A 97 -12.17 14.88 -2.04
C SER A 97 -12.83 14.56 -3.39
N PRO A 98 -14.17 14.37 -3.44
CA PRO A 98 -14.87 14.14 -4.70
C PRO A 98 -14.56 15.22 -5.74
N GLY A 99 -14.49 14.81 -7.01
CA GLY A 99 -14.02 15.67 -8.09
C GLY A 99 -12.49 15.82 -8.13
N ASN A 100 -11.75 14.82 -7.63
CA ASN A 100 -10.29 14.70 -7.69
C ASN A 100 -9.54 15.90 -7.11
N ARG A 101 -10.09 16.55 -6.08
CA ARG A 101 -9.40 17.66 -5.42
C ARG A 101 -8.47 17.12 -4.35
N LEU A 102 -7.21 17.48 -4.48
CA LEU A 102 -6.18 17.14 -3.51
C LEU A 102 -6.36 18.02 -2.27
N ILE A 103 -6.41 17.40 -1.10
CA ILE A 103 -6.59 18.08 0.18
C ILE A 103 -5.39 17.84 1.10
N PHE A 104 -5.16 18.80 1.97
CA PHE A 104 -4.15 18.78 3.01
C PHE A 104 -4.81 19.18 4.33
N TRP A 105 -4.62 18.34 5.35
CA TRP A 105 -5.08 18.60 6.70
C TRP A 105 -3.87 18.74 7.62
N ASP A 106 -3.88 19.79 8.43
CA ASP A 106 -2.81 20.09 9.38
C ASP A 106 -3.40 20.10 10.80
N PRO A 107 -2.92 19.24 11.71
CA PRO A 107 -3.40 19.21 13.09
C PRO A 107 -3.13 20.52 13.84
N ALA A 108 -2.17 21.35 13.38
CA ALA A 108 -1.95 22.68 13.93
C ALA A 108 -3.10 23.66 13.58
N ASN A 109 -3.89 23.36 12.54
CA ASN A 109 -5.01 24.15 12.05
C ASN A 109 -6.24 23.26 11.76
N PRO A 110 -6.78 22.54 12.77
CA PRO A 110 -7.71 21.42 12.56
C PRO A 110 -9.10 21.86 12.04
N MET A 111 -9.40 23.16 12.06
CA MET A 111 -10.67 23.72 11.57
C MET A 111 -10.65 24.04 10.07
N THR A 112 -9.53 23.86 9.38
CA THR A 112 -9.38 24.22 7.97
C THR A 112 -8.67 23.12 7.19
N MET A 113 -9.39 22.44 6.31
CA MET A 113 -8.77 21.69 5.21
C MET A 113 -8.30 22.67 4.13
N GLU A 114 -7.06 22.51 3.71
CA GLU A 114 -6.48 23.23 2.59
C GLU A 114 -6.59 22.40 1.31
N VAL A 115 -6.73 23.09 0.17
CA VAL A 115 -6.62 22.45 -1.15
C VAL A 115 -5.20 22.59 -1.65
N ILE A 116 -4.58 21.46 -1.98
CA ILE A 116 -3.31 21.48 -2.70
C ILE A 116 -3.59 22.02 -4.11
N PRO A 117 -2.93 23.10 -4.54
CA PRO A 117 -3.23 23.75 -5.81
C PRO A 117 -2.97 22.82 -6.98
N LEU A 118 -3.73 23.00 -8.06
CA LEU A 118 -3.46 22.30 -9.30
C LEU A 118 -2.20 22.86 -9.98
N LEU A 119 -1.54 22.02 -10.79
CA LEU A 119 -0.50 22.51 -11.69
C LEU A 119 -1.06 23.60 -12.64
N PRO A 120 -0.29 24.63 -13.00
CA PRO A 120 -0.74 25.66 -13.93
C PRO A 120 -1.31 25.07 -15.23
N GLY A 121 -2.51 25.52 -15.62
CA GLY A 121 -3.21 25.02 -16.81
C GLY A 121 -3.95 23.69 -16.62
N SER A 122 -4.07 23.20 -15.38
CA SER A 122 -4.83 21.99 -15.04
C SER A 122 -6.22 22.33 -14.53
N THR A 123 -7.11 21.35 -14.57
CA THR A 123 -8.48 21.46 -14.05
C THR A 123 -8.81 20.30 -13.12
N ASN A 124 -9.82 20.43 -12.28
CA ASN A 124 -10.31 19.32 -11.43
C ASN A 124 -10.88 18.14 -12.22
N ALA A 125 -11.09 18.29 -13.54
CA ALA A 125 -11.47 17.17 -14.40
C ALA A 125 -10.27 16.28 -14.76
N ASP A 126 -9.04 16.79 -14.61
CA ASP A 126 -7.83 15.97 -14.70
C ASP A 126 -7.78 15.05 -13.48
N ALA A 127 -7.37 13.79 -13.68
CA ALA A 127 -7.15 12.90 -12.56
C ALA A 127 -5.82 13.29 -11.91
N HIS A 128 -5.83 13.41 -10.60
CA HIS A 128 -4.64 13.58 -9.79
C HIS A 128 -4.49 12.35 -8.91
N GLU A 129 -3.27 11.93 -8.71
CA GLU A 129 -2.92 10.89 -7.75
C GLU A 129 -1.88 11.51 -6.83
N VAL A 130 -2.25 11.78 -5.59
CA VAL A 130 -1.26 12.09 -4.56
C VAL A 130 -0.72 10.78 -4.02
N LEU A 131 0.60 10.70 -3.86
CA LEU A 131 1.25 9.45 -3.46
C LEU A 131 1.71 9.50 -2.02
N LYS A 132 2.52 10.52 -1.65
CA LYS A 132 3.22 10.54 -0.37
C LYS A 132 3.49 11.93 0.16
N ILE A 133 3.63 12.04 1.48
CA ILE A 133 4.12 13.21 2.20
C ILE A 133 5.34 12.81 3.04
N ASN A 134 6.41 13.61 2.99
CA ASN A 134 7.55 13.40 3.88
C ASN A 134 7.43 14.22 5.18
N ASP A 135 8.34 13.98 6.13
CA ASP A 135 8.37 14.65 7.43
C ASP A 135 8.72 16.15 7.39
N HIS A 136 9.12 16.67 6.24
CA HIS A 136 9.27 18.11 6.00
C HIS A 136 8.02 18.74 5.36
N GLY A 137 6.95 17.96 5.18
CA GLY A 137 5.71 18.39 4.58
C GLY A 137 5.82 18.66 3.07
N LEU A 138 6.74 17.97 2.39
CA LEU A 138 6.79 17.91 0.94
C LEU A 138 5.87 16.78 0.46
N VAL A 139 4.98 17.09 -0.48
CA VAL A 139 4.00 16.18 -1.04
C VAL A 139 4.35 15.91 -2.50
N ILE A 140 4.38 14.64 -2.89
CA ILE A 140 4.57 14.24 -4.30
C ILE A 140 3.29 13.63 -4.86
N GLY A 141 3.07 13.82 -6.16
CA GLY A 141 1.96 13.21 -6.85
C GLY A 141 2.06 13.34 -8.36
N ASN A 142 1.10 12.73 -9.05
CA ASN A 142 0.97 12.69 -10.49
C ASN A 142 -0.30 13.41 -10.93
N ARG A 143 -0.24 14.06 -12.09
CA ARG A 143 -1.41 14.57 -12.83
C ARG A 143 -1.55 13.79 -14.12
N TYR A 144 -2.76 13.33 -14.43
CA TYR A 144 -3.11 12.67 -15.68
C TYR A 144 -4.04 13.57 -16.51
N SER A 145 -3.60 13.95 -17.71
CA SER A 145 -4.45 14.63 -18.69
C SER A 145 -4.92 13.66 -19.78
N GLY A 146 -6.12 13.89 -20.33
CA GLY A 146 -6.73 13.06 -21.39
C GLY A 146 -5.97 13.01 -22.72
N GLU A 147 -4.87 13.77 -22.86
CA GLU A 147 -3.98 13.78 -24.02
C GLU A 147 -2.79 12.80 -23.89
N ASN A 148 -2.79 11.91 -22.87
CA ASN A 148 -1.72 10.97 -22.50
C ASN A 148 -0.45 11.63 -21.91
N ALA A 149 -0.54 12.87 -21.43
CA ALA A 149 0.58 13.48 -20.72
C ALA A 149 0.37 13.32 -19.21
N THR A 150 1.27 12.57 -18.57
CA THR A 150 1.38 12.50 -17.11
C THR A 150 2.42 13.50 -16.63
N ARG A 151 2.13 14.27 -15.58
CA ARG A 151 3.09 15.23 -15.03
C ARG A 151 3.20 15.04 -13.54
N ALA A 152 4.39 14.71 -13.07
CA ALA A 152 4.64 14.67 -11.66
C ALA A 152 4.82 16.08 -11.08
N PHE A 153 4.44 16.24 -9.83
CA PHE A 153 4.62 17.47 -9.08
C PHE A 153 5.20 17.19 -7.70
N ILE A 154 5.83 18.22 -7.15
CA ILE A 154 6.14 18.33 -5.74
C ILE A 154 5.50 19.61 -5.19
N TRP A 155 4.79 19.51 -4.08
CA TRP A 155 4.19 20.63 -3.37
C TRP A 155 4.81 20.77 -1.98
N ASN A 156 5.09 21.99 -1.56
CA ASN A 156 5.65 22.29 -0.25
C ASN A 156 4.57 22.89 0.65
N SER A 157 4.21 22.18 1.71
CA SER A 157 3.15 22.61 2.65
C SER A 157 3.49 23.89 3.42
N VAL A 158 4.76 24.27 3.52
CA VAL A 158 5.19 25.49 4.23
C VAL A 158 5.15 26.70 3.30
N THR A 159 5.76 26.59 2.11
CA THR A 159 5.83 27.71 1.16
C THR A 159 4.59 27.82 0.26
N LYS A 160 3.75 26.78 0.24
CA LYS A 160 2.59 26.60 -0.63
C LYS A 160 2.94 26.54 -2.12
N ALA A 161 4.22 26.42 -2.46
CA ALA A 161 4.68 26.33 -3.83
C ALA A 161 4.43 24.92 -4.38
N ILE A 162 3.91 24.84 -5.61
CA ILE A 162 3.84 23.61 -6.40
C ILE A 162 4.80 23.72 -7.58
N THR A 163 5.60 22.68 -7.81
CA THR A 163 6.59 22.60 -8.89
C THR A 163 6.23 21.46 -9.83
N ASN A 164 6.17 21.74 -11.13
CA ASN A 164 6.06 20.74 -12.19
C ASN A 164 7.42 20.09 -12.44
N LEU A 165 7.54 18.78 -12.26
CA LEU A 165 8.83 18.08 -12.40
C LEU A 165 9.26 17.85 -13.85
N ASP A 166 8.32 17.87 -14.82
CA ASP A 166 8.67 17.88 -16.25
C ASP A 166 9.54 19.12 -16.57
N ASP A 167 9.08 20.30 -16.16
CA ASP A 167 9.75 21.57 -16.46
C ASP A 167 11.03 21.74 -15.64
N GLU A 168 10.98 21.43 -14.34
CA GLU A 168 12.13 21.56 -13.43
C GLU A 168 13.32 20.69 -13.87
N LEU A 169 13.02 19.48 -14.36
CA LEU A 169 14.05 18.49 -14.71
C LEU A 169 14.34 18.43 -16.21
N SER A 170 13.60 19.20 -17.03
CA SER A 170 13.63 19.11 -18.50
C SER A 170 13.39 17.67 -18.98
N LEU A 171 12.38 17.02 -18.41
CA LEU A 171 11.93 15.66 -18.70
C LEU A 171 10.51 15.68 -19.27
N GLU A 172 10.09 14.57 -19.88
CA GLU A 172 8.76 14.43 -20.47
C GLU A 172 7.99 13.29 -19.79
N ASN A 173 6.69 13.50 -19.57
CA ASN A 173 5.78 12.49 -19.03
C ASN A 173 6.24 11.87 -17.70
N THR A 174 6.60 12.73 -16.74
CA THR A 174 7.15 12.26 -15.46
C THR A 174 6.09 11.59 -14.57
N LEU A 175 6.53 10.56 -13.86
CA LEU A 175 5.78 9.78 -12.89
C LEU A 175 6.63 9.57 -11.64
N VAL A 176 6.26 10.19 -10.52
CA VAL A 176 6.98 9.99 -9.25
C VAL A 176 6.59 8.65 -8.63
N ALA A 177 7.55 8.02 -7.96
CA ALA A 177 7.33 6.77 -7.24
C ALA A 177 7.51 6.93 -5.74
N ASP A 178 8.52 7.70 -5.30
CA ASP A 178 8.86 7.76 -3.88
C ASP A 178 9.64 9.05 -3.53
N ILE A 179 9.54 9.48 -2.26
CA ILE A 179 10.22 10.65 -1.68
C ILE A 179 10.82 10.26 -0.32
N ASN A 180 12.04 10.71 -0.04
CA ASN A 180 12.67 10.47 1.27
C ASN A 180 12.60 11.68 2.21
N GLY A 181 13.09 11.50 3.45
CA GLY A 181 13.08 12.53 4.48
C GLY A 181 13.84 13.81 4.08
N SER A 182 14.84 13.73 3.20
CA SER A 182 15.58 14.91 2.72
C SER A 182 14.89 15.70 1.61
N GLY A 183 13.80 15.14 1.03
CA GLY A 183 13.12 15.70 -0.14
C GLY A 183 13.68 15.23 -1.47
N ALA A 184 14.58 14.23 -1.48
CA ALA A 184 14.99 13.57 -2.71
C ALA A 184 13.86 12.68 -3.23
N VAL A 185 13.74 12.61 -4.56
CA VAL A 185 12.63 11.96 -5.25
C VAL A 185 13.16 10.99 -6.29
N VAL A 186 12.50 9.85 -6.44
CA VAL A 186 12.71 8.95 -7.58
C VAL A 186 11.47 8.95 -8.47
N LEU A 187 11.70 9.02 -9.77
CA LEU A 187 10.65 9.15 -10.77
C LEU A 187 11.01 8.43 -12.07
N THR A 188 10.02 8.17 -12.90
CA THR A 188 10.16 7.62 -14.25
C THR A 188 9.72 8.66 -15.27
N ALA A 189 10.46 8.81 -16.36
CA ALA A 189 10.12 9.73 -17.45
C ALA A 189 10.27 9.03 -18.81
N ASP A 190 9.57 9.53 -19.83
CA ASP A 190 9.73 9.06 -21.19
C ASP A 190 11.08 9.49 -21.77
N THR A 191 11.61 8.67 -22.69
CA THR A 191 12.90 8.91 -23.35
C THR A 191 12.74 9.04 -24.85
N THR A 192 13.71 9.69 -25.50
CA THR A 192 13.70 9.96 -26.95
C THR A 192 13.74 8.71 -27.84
N ASP A 193 14.05 7.55 -27.28
CA ASP A 193 14.07 6.24 -27.94
C ASP A 193 12.76 5.44 -27.75
N ASP A 194 11.65 6.14 -27.51
CA ASP A 194 10.31 5.57 -27.24
C ASP A 194 10.29 4.63 -26.00
N GLY A 195 11.27 4.77 -25.11
CA GLY A 195 11.40 4.03 -23.86
C GLY A 195 10.98 4.86 -22.63
N ARG A 196 11.16 4.28 -21.44
CA ARG A 196 11.01 4.97 -20.16
C ARG A 196 12.27 4.81 -19.33
N ARG A 197 12.64 5.81 -18.54
CA ARG A 197 13.83 5.76 -17.70
C ARG A 197 13.54 6.22 -16.29
N ALA A 198 14.13 5.53 -15.33
CA ALA A 198 14.12 5.90 -13.94
C ALA A 198 15.17 6.98 -13.68
N TYR A 199 14.86 7.93 -12.81
CA TYR A 199 15.71 9.04 -12.44
C TYR A 199 15.69 9.23 -10.93
N PHE A 200 16.81 9.68 -10.39
CA PHE A 200 16.91 10.22 -9.05
C PHE A 200 17.11 11.73 -9.11
N TRP A 201 16.32 12.48 -8.36
CA TRP A 201 16.50 13.92 -8.16
C TRP A 201 16.74 14.20 -6.68
N ASP A 202 17.70 15.08 -6.36
CA ASP A 202 18.09 15.37 -4.98
C ASP A 202 17.21 16.41 -4.26
N GLY A 203 16.13 16.85 -4.90
CA GLY A 203 15.19 17.83 -4.34
C GLY A 203 15.68 19.28 -4.43
N GLN A 204 16.87 19.54 -4.95
CA GLN A 204 17.41 20.90 -5.06
C GLN A 204 16.97 21.56 -6.37
N SER A 205 16.40 22.76 -6.28
CA SER A 205 15.97 23.47 -7.49
C SER A 205 17.16 23.80 -8.40
N GLY A 206 16.98 23.58 -9.70
CA GLY A 206 18.00 23.74 -10.74
C GLY A 206 19.04 22.62 -10.78
N SER A 207 18.95 21.60 -9.93
CA SER A 207 19.79 20.40 -10.04
C SER A 207 19.27 19.48 -11.15
N SER A 208 20.17 18.80 -11.83
CA SER A 208 19.80 17.81 -12.85
C SER A 208 19.48 16.46 -12.21
N ALA A 209 18.47 15.78 -12.72
CA ALA A 209 18.16 14.42 -12.31
C ALA A 209 19.22 13.42 -12.86
N VAL A 210 19.62 12.46 -12.03
CA VAL A 210 20.57 11.40 -12.37
C VAL A 210 19.82 10.25 -13.04
N PRO A 211 20.14 9.87 -14.30
CA PRO A 211 19.52 8.74 -14.97
C PRO A 211 19.97 7.40 -14.36
N LEU A 212 19.01 6.52 -14.07
CA LEU A 212 19.21 5.19 -13.51
C LEU A 212 18.92 4.14 -14.59
N PHE A 213 19.95 3.46 -15.06
CA PHE A 213 19.85 2.53 -16.20
C PHE A 213 19.46 1.11 -15.80
N GLY A 214 18.54 0.53 -16.56
CA GLY A 214 18.17 -0.88 -16.42
C GLY A 214 19.30 -1.88 -16.68
N ILE A 215 18.98 -3.17 -16.58
CA ILE A 215 19.91 -4.27 -16.92
C ILE A 215 20.49 -4.12 -18.33
N LEU A 216 21.69 -4.66 -18.57
CA LEU A 216 22.37 -4.53 -19.87
C LEU A 216 21.47 -5.01 -21.02
N GLY A 217 21.35 -4.18 -22.07
CA GLY A 217 20.47 -4.46 -23.21
C GLY A 217 18.99 -4.16 -22.95
N SER A 218 18.63 -3.54 -21.83
CA SER A 218 17.34 -2.87 -21.64
C SER A 218 17.48 -1.38 -21.91
N THR A 219 16.53 -0.83 -22.67
CA THR A 219 16.34 0.61 -22.82
C THR A 219 15.39 1.17 -21.77
N SER A 220 14.62 0.30 -21.09
CA SER A 220 13.60 0.68 -20.12
C SER A 220 13.99 0.36 -18.67
N SER A 221 13.63 1.29 -17.79
CA SER A 221 13.77 1.20 -16.34
C SER A 221 12.69 2.05 -15.66
N GLU A 222 12.13 1.55 -14.57
CA GLU A 222 11.06 2.21 -13.81
C GLU A 222 11.48 2.36 -12.34
N SER A 223 11.26 3.54 -11.76
CA SER A 223 11.53 3.84 -10.36
C SER A 223 10.59 3.06 -9.45
N VAL A 224 11.12 2.50 -8.35
CA VAL A 224 10.32 1.75 -7.38
C VAL A 224 10.31 2.44 -6.02
N SER A 225 11.46 2.50 -5.35
CA SER A 225 11.55 3.06 -4.00
C SER A 225 12.95 3.62 -3.73
N LEU A 226 13.03 4.58 -2.81
CA LEU A 226 14.28 5.11 -2.29
C LEU A 226 14.30 5.13 -0.77
N ASN A 227 15.51 5.14 -0.21
CA ASN A 227 15.69 5.35 1.23
C ASN A 227 16.37 6.71 1.55
N ASP A 228 16.55 7.01 2.83
CA ASP A 228 17.15 8.28 3.29
C ASP A 228 18.65 8.39 2.99
N HIS A 229 19.28 7.30 2.57
CA HIS A 229 20.70 7.23 2.27
C HIS A 229 21.01 7.38 0.77
N ARG A 230 20.05 7.87 -0.03
CA ARG A 230 20.15 8.04 -1.50
C ARG A 230 20.43 6.70 -2.20
N GLN A 231 19.79 5.66 -1.72
CA GLN A 231 19.83 4.34 -2.35
C GLN A 231 18.48 4.09 -2.98
N VAL A 232 18.51 3.56 -4.18
CA VAL A 232 17.34 3.46 -5.03
C VAL A 232 17.22 2.04 -5.54
N VAL A 233 15.99 1.56 -5.62
CA VAL A 233 15.67 0.36 -6.36
C VAL A 233 14.81 0.73 -7.56
N ILE A 234 15.16 0.17 -8.71
CA ILE A 234 14.41 0.31 -9.96
C ILE A 234 14.02 -1.09 -10.48
N LEU A 235 13.05 -1.13 -11.38
CA LEU A 235 12.67 -2.32 -12.13
C LEU A 235 13.17 -2.20 -13.57
N SER A 236 13.68 -3.29 -14.15
CA SER A 236 14.03 -3.36 -15.57
C SER A 236 13.80 -4.76 -16.11
N LYS A 237 12.92 -4.91 -17.11
CA LYS A 237 12.51 -6.22 -17.66
C LYS A 237 12.16 -7.23 -16.57
N GLU A 238 11.32 -6.82 -15.62
CA GLU A 238 10.88 -7.66 -14.49
C GLU A 238 12.01 -8.08 -13.52
N GLN A 239 13.16 -7.41 -13.57
CA GLN A 239 14.26 -7.63 -12.62
C GLN A 239 14.61 -6.36 -11.88
N GLY A 240 14.75 -6.47 -10.56
CA GLY A 240 15.18 -5.36 -9.71
C GLY A 240 16.65 -4.99 -9.93
N VAL A 241 16.95 -3.70 -9.88
CA VAL A 241 18.32 -3.19 -9.87
C VAL A 241 18.46 -2.18 -8.73
N TYR A 242 19.43 -2.43 -7.87
CA TYR A 242 19.81 -1.58 -6.76
C TYR A 242 20.90 -0.59 -7.17
N TYR A 243 20.81 0.62 -6.61
CA TYR A 243 21.74 1.72 -6.75
C TYR A 243 22.13 2.29 -5.39
N ASP A 244 23.42 2.59 -5.19
CA ASP A 244 23.93 3.39 -4.09
C ASP A 244 24.56 4.69 -4.64
N LEU A 245 23.78 5.77 -4.64
CA LEU A 245 24.20 7.04 -5.25
C LEU A 245 25.23 7.80 -4.40
N THR A 246 25.59 7.28 -3.22
CA THR A 246 26.73 7.79 -2.44
C THR A 246 28.07 7.35 -3.04
N ILE A 247 28.05 6.29 -3.84
CA ILE A 247 29.20 5.82 -4.61
C ILE A 247 29.25 6.63 -5.91
N GLY A 248 30.37 7.32 -6.18
CA GLY A 248 30.47 8.20 -7.34
C GLY A 248 30.23 7.50 -8.68
N GLU A 249 29.81 8.27 -9.69
CA GLU A 249 29.50 7.81 -11.04
C GLU A 249 30.63 6.99 -11.68
N SER A 250 31.88 7.38 -11.45
CA SER A 250 33.07 6.66 -11.96
C SER A 250 33.18 5.22 -11.45
N ASN A 251 32.48 4.89 -10.36
CA ASN A 251 32.37 3.55 -9.79
C ASN A 251 30.99 2.92 -10.07
N GLY A 252 30.23 3.46 -11.02
CA GLY A 252 28.95 2.92 -11.46
C GLY A 252 27.83 2.96 -10.42
N TYR A 253 27.88 3.91 -9.46
CA TYR A 253 26.87 4.08 -8.42
C TYR A 253 26.60 2.83 -7.56
N GLY A 254 27.62 2.00 -7.32
CA GLY A 254 27.46 0.80 -6.48
C GLY A 254 26.41 -0.19 -6.97
N ARG A 255 26.10 -0.15 -8.26
CA ARG A 255 24.96 -0.84 -8.87
C ARG A 255 25.05 -2.35 -8.70
N ALA A 256 23.91 -2.98 -8.37
CA ALA A 256 23.76 -4.43 -8.33
C ALA A 256 22.41 -4.86 -8.91
N THR A 257 22.39 -5.89 -9.76
CA THR A 257 21.13 -6.55 -10.16
C THR A 257 20.69 -7.47 -9.04
N LEU A 258 19.40 -7.43 -8.69
CA LEU A 258 18.82 -8.37 -7.74
C LEU A 258 18.73 -9.74 -8.41
N ASN A 259 19.15 -10.79 -7.70
CA ASN A 259 18.97 -12.16 -8.16
C ASN A 259 17.46 -12.49 -8.30
N THR A 260 17.15 -13.66 -8.84
CA THR A 260 15.80 -14.25 -8.77
C THR A 260 15.84 -15.48 -7.88
N LEU A 261 14.68 -15.88 -7.34
CA LEU A 261 14.58 -17.17 -6.67
C LEU A 261 14.77 -18.33 -7.68
N PRO A 262 15.22 -19.52 -7.24
CA PRO A 262 15.44 -20.64 -8.14
C PRO A 262 14.18 -21.02 -8.94
N GLY A 263 14.29 -21.06 -10.26
CA GLY A 263 13.20 -21.49 -11.15
C GLY A 263 12.23 -20.38 -11.58
N VAL A 264 12.46 -19.12 -11.16
CA VAL A 264 11.68 -17.97 -11.60
C VAL A 264 12.56 -16.93 -12.32
N GLU A 265 11.94 -16.19 -13.25
CA GLU A 265 12.66 -15.26 -14.15
C GLU A 265 12.53 -13.78 -13.72
N SER A 266 11.64 -13.48 -12.77
CA SER A 266 11.36 -12.12 -12.30
C SER A 266 11.69 -11.92 -10.82
N SER A 267 12.09 -10.70 -10.48
CA SER A 267 12.25 -10.20 -9.11
C SER A 267 11.79 -8.74 -9.08
N THR A 268 10.54 -8.53 -8.71
CA THR A 268 9.91 -7.21 -8.64
C THR A 268 10.08 -6.66 -7.22
N PRO A 269 10.98 -5.69 -6.99
CA PRO A 269 11.12 -5.06 -5.70
C PRO A 269 9.91 -4.18 -5.39
N VAL A 270 9.64 -3.98 -4.11
CA VAL A 270 8.55 -3.13 -3.61
C VAL A 270 9.11 -2.03 -2.71
N ALA A 271 10.01 -2.39 -1.79
CA ALA A 271 10.52 -1.46 -0.78
C ALA A 271 12.00 -1.65 -0.52
N ILE A 272 12.67 -0.57 -0.10
CA ILE A 272 14.04 -0.56 0.40
C ILE A 272 14.11 0.15 1.74
N ASN A 273 14.87 -0.38 2.70
CA ASN A 273 15.09 0.28 3.98
C ASN A 273 16.50 0.91 4.10
N ASN A 274 16.73 1.65 5.18
CA ASN A 274 17.99 2.35 5.45
C ASN A 274 19.19 1.43 5.73
N ASN A 275 18.96 0.13 5.95
CA ASN A 275 20.01 -0.89 6.12
C ASN A 275 20.42 -1.56 4.80
N LYS A 276 20.03 -1.00 3.64
CA LYS A 276 20.25 -1.57 2.31
C LYS A 276 19.59 -2.94 2.14
N ARG A 277 18.41 -3.14 2.76
CA ARG A 277 17.58 -4.33 2.57
C ARG A 277 16.45 -4.02 1.62
N ILE A 278 16.07 -5.00 0.82
CA ILE A 278 15.05 -4.84 -0.21
C ILE A 278 14.05 -5.98 -0.07
N ALA A 279 12.76 -5.65 -0.06
CA ALA A 279 11.69 -6.64 -0.11
C ALA A 279 10.93 -6.52 -1.42
N GLY A 280 10.36 -7.64 -1.88
CA GLY A 280 9.56 -7.68 -3.11
C GLY A 280 9.07 -9.08 -3.43
N THR A 281 8.59 -9.30 -4.64
CA THR A 281 8.07 -10.59 -5.11
C THR A 281 8.95 -11.18 -6.20
N SER A 282 9.07 -12.50 -6.23
CA SER A 282 9.80 -13.26 -7.25
C SER A 282 8.97 -14.48 -7.59
N GLY A 283 8.26 -14.44 -8.74
CA GLY A 283 7.19 -15.38 -9.04
C GLY A 283 6.02 -15.26 -8.05
N ASN A 284 5.62 -16.36 -7.43
CA ASN A 284 4.54 -16.40 -6.42
C ASN A 284 5.06 -16.23 -4.98
N GLU A 285 6.38 -16.14 -4.79
CA GLU A 285 7.00 -15.99 -3.47
C GLU A 285 7.41 -14.54 -3.24
N GLY A 286 7.46 -14.14 -1.97
CA GLY A 286 8.16 -12.92 -1.59
C GLY A 286 9.65 -13.18 -1.49
N PHE A 287 10.44 -12.12 -1.46
CA PHE A 287 11.84 -12.18 -1.12
C PHE A 287 12.23 -11.05 -0.18
N PHE A 288 13.25 -11.33 0.62
CA PHE A 288 14.03 -10.35 1.36
C PHE A 288 15.48 -10.43 0.90
N TRP A 289 16.03 -9.34 0.39
CA TRP A 289 17.39 -9.26 -0.10
C TRP A 289 18.28 -8.50 0.87
N ALA A 290 19.40 -9.11 1.23
CA ALA A 290 20.39 -8.56 2.16
C ALA A 290 21.80 -8.76 1.63
N GLY A 291 22.40 -7.69 1.07
CA GLY A 291 23.82 -7.67 0.72
C GLY A 291 24.24 -8.77 -0.25
N GLY A 292 23.39 -9.10 -1.23
CA GLY A 292 23.64 -10.11 -2.26
C GLY A 292 22.96 -11.47 -2.00
N VAL A 293 22.46 -11.70 -0.78
CA VAL A 293 21.70 -12.91 -0.45
C VAL A 293 20.20 -12.63 -0.56
N MET A 294 19.47 -13.52 -1.22
CA MET A 294 18.02 -13.47 -1.36
C MET A 294 17.39 -14.58 -0.51
N TYR A 295 16.62 -14.19 0.51
CA TYR A 295 15.85 -15.08 1.38
C TYR A 295 14.42 -15.19 0.85
N PRO A 296 13.91 -16.40 0.58
CA PRO A 296 12.52 -16.56 0.19
C PRO A 296 11.58 -16.26 1.36
N ILE A 297 10.47 -15.62 1.06
CA ILE A 297 9.32 -15.44 1.94
C ILE A 297 8.19 -16.26 1.30
N SER A 298 7.84 -17.38 1.92
CA SER A 298 6.84 -18.31 1.37
C SER A 298 5.74 -18.53 2.39
N ASN A 299 4.49 -18.57 1.94
CA ASN A 299 3.37 -18.99 2.77
C ASN A 299 3.43 -20.53 2.93
N PRO A 300 3.37 -21.10 4.15
CA PRO A 300 3.36 -22.54 4.36
C PRO A 300 2.26 -23.31 3.62
N ASN A 301 1.14 -22.66 3.28
CA ASN A 301 0.04 -23.25 2.54
C ASN A 301 0.21 -23.16 1.00
N GLY A 302 1.26 -22.48 0.52
CA GLY A 302 1.54 -22.31 -0.91
C GLY A 302 0.76 -21.19 -1.59
N ASP A 303 0.04 -20.36 -0.84
CA ASP A 303 -0.62 -19.16 -1.37
C ASP A 303 0.41 -18.14 -1.87
N ALA A 304 0.06 -17.41 -2.94
CA ALA A 304 0.90 -16.37 -3.47
C ALA A 304 1.14 -15.25 -2.43
N ILE A 305 2.34 -14.68 -2.45
CA ILE A 305 2.75 -13.60 -1.58
C ILE A 305 2.63 -12.26 -2.32
N GLU A 306 1.93 -11.32 -1.70
CA GLU A 306 1.98 -9.91 -2.02
C GLU A 306 2.81 -9.21 -0.92
N ILE A 307 3.93 -8.57 -1.29
CA ILE A 307 4.66 -7.70 -0.37
C ILE A 307 4.03 -6.31 -0.42
N VAL A 308 3.74 -5.77 0.75
CA VAL A 308 3.16 -4.43 0.90
C VAL A 308 4.25 -3.41 1.21
N GLY A 309 5.14 -3.72 2.15
CA GLY A 309 6.15 -2.77 2.62
C GLY A 309 7.15 -3.39 3.58
N MET A 310 8.09 -2.58 4.04
CA MET A 310 9.07 -2.96 5.06
C MET A 310 9.53 -1.75 5.85
N ASN A 311 10.05 -1.97 7.06
CA ASN A 311 10.60 -0.90 7.89
C ASN A 311 12.13 -1.01 8.10
N ASN A 312 12.71 -0.06 8.85
CA ASN A 312 14.14 -0.01 9.15
C ASN A 312 14.62 -1.04 10.19
N ASN A 313 13.71 -1.83 10.78
CA ASN A 313 14.05 -2.96 11.65
C ASN A 313 14.12 -4.30 10.90
N ASP A 314 14.18 -4.26 9.56
CA ASP A 314 14.21 -5.43 8.67
C ASP A 314 12.93 -6.29 8.77
N ILE A 315 11.80 -5.68 9.17
CA ILE A 315 10.48 -6.32 9.16
C ILE A 315 9.81 -6.08 7.82
N VAL A 316 9.27 -7.14 7.23
CA VAL A 316 8.50 -7.12 5.98
C VAL A 316 7.04 -7.44 6.29
N ILE A 317 6.13 -6.68 5.70
CA ILE A 317 4.69 -6.95 5.76
C ILE A 317 4.13 -7.31 4.39
N GLY A 318 3.04 -8.05 4.38
CA GLY A 318 2.37 -8.44 3.16
C GLY A 318 1.04 -9.13 3.38
N ASN A 319 0.47 -9.60 2.28
CA ASN A 319 -0.79 -10.32 2.27
C ASN A 319 -0.63 -11.66 1.52
N SER A 320 -1.31 -12.69 2.01
CA SER A 320 -1.31 -14.02 1.38
C SER A 320 -2.49 -14.85 1.86
N GLY A 321 -3.15 -15.58 0.95
CA GLY A 321 -4.27 -16.46 1.32
C GLY A 321 -5.43 -15.75 2.03
N GLY A 322 -5.61 -14.44 1.79
CA GLY A 322 -6.62 -13.61 2.47
C GLY A 322 -6.25 -13.16 3.89
N GLN A 323 -4.98 -13.30 4.29
CA GLN A 323 -4.49 -12.87 5.61
C GLN A 323 -3.28 -11.95 5.46
N ALA A 324 -3.22 -10.94 6.32
CA ALA A 324 -2.04 -10.13 6.53
C ALA A 324 -0.97 -10.92 7.28
N PHE A 325 0.29 -10.74 6.93
CA PHE A 325 1.42 -11.38 7.57
C PHE A 325 2.55 -10.40 7.88
N ILE A 326 3.38 -10.81 8.84
CA ILE A 326 4.68 -10.24 9.15
C ILE A 326 5.76 -11.29 8.89
N TRP A 327 6.89 -10.84 8.35
CA TRP A 327 8.08 -11.64 8.17
C TRP A 327 9.32 -10.90 8.66
N GLN A 328 10.24 -11.64 9.29
CA GLN A 328 11.54 -11.10 9.70
C GLN A 328 12.60 -12.20 9.73
N LEU A 329 13.88 -11.82 9.69
CA LEU A 329 14.97 -12.73 10.01
C LEU A 329 15.11 -12.85 11.53
N ASN A 330 15.16 -14.08 12.03
CA ASN A 330 15.52 -14.32 13.42
C ASN A 330 17.03 -14.24 13.64
N ALA A 331 17.46 -14.35 14.91
CA ALA A 331 18.86 -14.25 15.31
C ALA A 331 19.78 -15.32 14.66
N GLN A 332 19.22 -16.40 14.13
CA GLN A 332 19.95 -17.45 13.42
C GLN A 332 19.97 -17.24 11.90
N GLY A 333 19.40 -16.14 11.40
CA GLY A 333 19.30 -15.84 9.96
C GLY A 333 18.25 -16.69 9.24
N LYS A 334 17.28 -17.26 9.96
CA LYS A 334 16.13 -17.95 9.37
C LYS A 334 14.95 -16.99 9.30
N GLY A 335 14.28 -16.97 8.14
CA GLY A 335 13.03 -16.23 7.97
C GLY A 335 11.89 -16.83 8.82
N GLU A 336 11.19 -15.96 9.55
CA GLU A 336 10.02 -16.29 10.35
C GLU A 336 8.81 -15.59 9.75
N TYR A 337 7.86 -16.39 9.24
CA TYR A 337 6.58 -15.94 8.71
C TYR A 337 5.51 -16.12 9.79
N SER A 338 4.70 -15.10 10.06
CA SER A 338 3.58 -15.18 11.00
C SER A 338 2.37 -14.40 10.49
N ASN A 339 1.18 -14.97 10.60
CA ASN A 339 -0.05 -14.23 10.32
C ASN A 339 -0.31 -13.20 11.42
N LEU A 340 -0.78 -12.01 11.04
CA LEU A 340 -1.20 -10.98 12.00
C LEU A 340 -2.50 -11.36 12.73
N GLY A 341 -3.28 -12.29 12.17
CA GLY A 341 -4.59 -12.68 12.64
C GLY A 341 -5.71 -11.88 11.99
N THR A 342 -6.90 -11.92 12.59
CA THR A 342 -8.10 -11.19 12.12
C THR A 342 -8.84 -10.60 13.32
N LEU A 343 -9.75 -9.65 13.07
CA LEU A 343 -10.68 -9.11 14.06
C LEU A 343 -11.87 -10.05 14.31
N ARG A 344 -11.60 -11.36 14.41
CA ARG A 344 -12.59 -12.46 14.59
C ARG A 344 -13.40 -12.80 13.33
N GLY A 345 -13.17 -12.13 12.21
CA GLY A 345 -13.61 -12.54 10.88
C GLY A 345 -12.61 -13.48 10.20
N SER A 346 -12.75 -13.64 8.88
CA SER A 346 -11.96 -14.56 8.04
C SER A 346 -10.85 -13.91 7.24
N TYR A 347 -10.77 -12.58 7.21
CA TYR A 347 -9.92 -11.83 6.29
C TYR A 347 -9.18 -10.70 7.01
N SER A 348 -7.91 -10.47 6.64
CA SER A 348 -7.14 -9.28 7.01
C SER A 348 -6.22 -8.85 5.88
N HIS A 349 -5.93 -7.56 5.84
CA HIS A 349 -5.07 -6.93 4.84
C HIS A 349 -4.21 -5.87 5.51
N ALA A 350 -2.88 -6.04 5.44
CA ALA A 350 -1.92 -5.02 5.88
C ALA A 350 -1.80 -3.95 4.79
N VAL A 351 -1.63 -2.70 5.22
CA VAL A 351 -1.54 -1.55 4.33
C VAL A 351 -0.22 -0.81 4.55
N ASP A 352 0.21 -0.63 5.80
CA ASP A 352 1.38 0.19 6.10
C ASP A 352 2.06 -0.23 7.43
N ILE A 353 3.33 0.10 7.58
CA ILE A 353 4.18 -0.19 8.75
C ILE A 353 5.13 0.96 9.04
N ASN A 354 5.30 1.31 10.32
CA ASN A 354 6.31 2.27 10.76
C ASN A 354 7.55 1.60 11.41
N ASP A 355 8.58 2.39 11.71
CA ASP A 355 9.82 1.94 12.37
C ASP A 355 9.63 1.56 13.86
N GLN A 356 8.44 1.77 14.43
CA GLN A 356 8.08 1.26 15.75
C GLN A 356 7.51 -0.16 15.69
N ASN A 357 7.52 -0.79 14.50
CA ASN A 357 6.94 -2.11 14.22
C ASN A 357 5.42 -2.15 14.42
N GLU A 358 4.76 -1.01 14.25
CA GLU A 358 3.32 -0.88 14.28
C GLU A 358 2.78 -1.02 12.86
N ILE A 359 1.80 -1.90 12.67
CA ILE A 359 1.26 -2.22 11.35
C ILE A 359 -0.20 -1.81 11.33
N VAL A 360 -0.63 -1.11 10.28
CA VAL A 360 -2.04 -0.77 10.07
C VAL A 360 -2.61 -1.49 8.87
N GLY A 361 -3.93 -1.62 8.88
CA GLY A 361 -4.67 -2.19 7.77
C GLY A 361 -6.14 -2.35 8.11
N TYR A 362 -6.78 -3.37 7.56
CA TYR A 362 -8.19 -3.66 7.84
C TYR A 362 -8.47 -5.15 7.91
N SER A 363 -9.51 -5.53 8.66
CA SER A 363 -9.91 -6.92 8.86
C SER A 363 -11.42 -7.05 8.98
N THR A 364 -11.96 -8.16 8.48
CA THR A 364 -13.36 -8.50 8.75
C THR A 364 -13.54 -8.82 10.24
N THR A 365 -14.66 -8.37 10.78
CA THR A 365 -15.06 -8.62 12.16
C THR A 365 -15.96 -9.85 12.27
N ASP A 366 -16.42 -10.19 13.48
CA ASP A 366 -17.48 -11.19 13.68
C ASP A 366 -18.90 -10.64 13.48
N LYS A 367 -19.03 -9.39 13.01
CA LYS A 367 -20.31 -8.73 12.73
C LYS A 367 -20.58 -8.68 11.22
N SER A 368 -21.86 -8.73 10.89
CA SER A 368 -22.37 -8.45 9.54
C SER A 368 -23.47 -7.41 9.63
N TYR A 369 -23.49 -6.48 8.67
CA TYR A 369 -24.58 -5.54 8.46
C TYR A 369 -25.67 -6.19 7.62
N ILE A 370 -26.94 -6.03 8.03
CA ILE A 370 -28.10 -6.58 7.33
C ILE A 370 -29.16 -5.49 7.18
N GLU A 371 -29.49 -5.15 5.93
CA GLU A 371 -30.61 -4.25 5.60
C GLU A 371 -31.37 -4.76 4.38
N GLY A 372 -32.66 -5.06 4.56
CA GLY A 372 -33.48 -5.66 3.51
C GLY A 372 -32.87 -6.99 3.03
N ASN A 373 -32.48 -7.04 1.76
CA ASN A 373 -31.84 -8.21 1.15
C ASN A 373 -30.31 -8.06 1.02
N VAL A 374 -29.72 -7.03 1.62
CA VAL A 374 -28.28 -6.79 1.61
C VAL A 374 -27.68 -7.37 2.89
N THR A 375 -26.66 -8.21 2.74
CA THR A 375 -25.80 -8.68 3.84
C THR A 375 -24.35 -8.38 3.46
N ALA A 376 -23.63 -7.69 4.33
CA ALA A 376 -22.23 -7.34 4.12
C ALA A 376 -21.44 -7.59 5.40
N ASP A 377 -20.23 -8.13 5.28
CA ASP A 377 -19.32 -8.26 6.42
C ASP A 377 -18.85 -6.88 6.87
N VAL A 378 -18.85 -6.69 8.19
CA VAL A 378 -18.32 -5.46 8.79
C VAL A 378 -16.80 -5.57 8.79
N VAL A 379 -16.14 -4.55 8.24
CA VAL A 379 -14.68 -4.46 8.14
C VAL A 379 -14.24 -3.28 8.98
N HIS A 380 -13.30 -3.46 9.89
CA HIS A 380 -12.71 -2.35 10.63
C HIS A 380 -11.22 -2.23 10.31
N GLY A 381 -10.73 -1.00 10.40
CA GLY A 381 -9.30 -0.72 10.48
C GLY A 381 -8.72 -1.39 11.72
N PHE A 382 -7.49 -1.89 11.62
CA PHE A 382 -6.74 -2.38 12.76
C PHE A 382 -5.42 -1.62 12.92
N LEU A 383 -4.94 -1.58 14.16
CA LEU A 383 -3.53 -1.35 14.49
C LEU A 383 -2.99 -2.64 15.10
N TRP A 384 -1.86 -3.13 14.62
CA TRP A 384 -1.19 -4.31 15.16
C TRP A 384 0.13 -3.89 15.79
N LYS A 385 0.38 -4.36 17.01
CA LYS A 385 1.63 -4.10 17.74
C LYS A 385 1.91 -5.27 18.67
N ASP A 386 3.16 -5.74 18.67
CA ASP A 386 3.68 -6.77 19.58
C ASP A 386 2.78 -8.02 19.70
N GLY A 387 2.31 -8.54 18.56
CA GLY A 387 1.46 -9.75 18.53
C GLY A 387 -0.04 -9.51 18.78
N THR A 388 -0.45 -8.27 19.02
CA THR A 388 -1.83 -7.92 19.33
C THR A 388 -2.45 -7.09 18.21
N MET A 389 -3.60 -7.52 17.71
CA MET A 389 -4.43 -6.75 16.77
C MET A 389 -5.51 -5.98 17.54
N TYR A 390 -5.43 -4.66 17.47
CA TYR A 390 -6.38 -3.72 18.07
C TYR A 390 -7.41 -3.28 17.03
N ASP A 391 -8.69 -3.42 17.36
CA ASP A 391 -9.80 -2.94 16.55
C ASP A 391 -9.92 -1.41 16.71
N LEU A 392 -9.82 -0.66 15.61
CA LEU A 392 -9.99 0.79 15.62
C LEU A 392 -11.46 1.22 15.67
N GLY A 393 -12.38 0.30 15.38
CA GLY A 393 -13.79 0.59 15.18
C GLY A 393 -14.04 1.42 13.93
N ALA A 394 -15.21 2.03 13.85
CA ALA A 394 -15.57 2.98 12.81
C ALA A 394 -16.11 4.26 13.46
N HIS A 395 -16.04 5.36 12.72
CA HIS A 395 -16.50 6.65 13.19
C HIS A 395 -18.02 6.63 13.47
N SER A 396 -18.44 6.88 14.70
CA SER A 396 -19.85 7.06 15.03
C SER A 396 -20.12 8.55 15.24
N PRO A 397 -20.75 9.26 14.29
CA PRO A 397 -20.85 10.71 14.37
C PRO A 397 -21.70 11.14 15.58
N PRO A 398 -21.16 11.96 16.51
CA PRO A 398 -21.97 12.52 17.57
C PRO A 398 -22.91 13.58 16.97
N ASN A 399 -24.21 13.31 16.97
CA ASN A 399 -25.29 14.30 16.80
C ASN A 399 -25.11 15.31 15.65
N TYR A 400 -24.85 14.84 14.42
CA TYR A 400 -25.14 15.68 13.25
C TYR A 400 -26.66 15.85 13.12
N GLU A 401 -27.10 17.08 12.86
CA GLU A 401 -28.52 17.40 12.58
C GLU A 401 -29.01 16.72 11.28
N TYR A 402 -28.07 16.29 10.43
CA TYR A 402 -28.25 15.26 9.41
C TYR A 402 -27.73 13.91 9.94
N PRO A 403 -28.58 13.02 10.46
CA PRO A 403 -28.14 11.66 10.72
C PRO A 403 -27.66 11.08 9.40
N PHE A 404 -26.38 10.74 9.29
CA PHE A 404 -25.91 9.85 8.24
C PHE A 404 -26.63 8.53 8.46
N ASN A 405 -27.76 8.38 7.78
CA ASN A 405 -28.48 7.12 7.70
C ASN A 405 -28.10 6.49 6.36
N PRO A 406 -27.40 5.34 6.36
CA PRO A 406 -27.06 4.51 7.51
C PRO A 406 -25.76 4.92 8.24
N ASP A 407 -25.63 4.49 9.51
CA ASP A 407 -24.43 4.66 10.34
C ASP A 407 -23.17 4.13 9.63
N PHE A 408 -22.00 4.71 9.93
CA PHE A 408 -20.73 4.10 9.52
C PHE A 408 -20.44 2.93 10.44
N TYR A 409 -20.48 1.73 9.88
CA TYR A 409 -20.18 0.50 10.60
C TYR A 409 -18.82 -0.08 10.17
N SER A 410 -18.21 0.41 9.09
CA SER A 410 -16.92 -0.07 8.60
C SER A 410 -15.85 1.01 8.54
N SER A 411 -14.59 0.61 8.56
CA SER A 411 -13.44 1.48 8.39
C SER A 411 -12.24 0.75 7.80
N LYS A 412 -11.26 1.52 7.31
CA LYS A 412 -9.92 1.06 6.92
C LYS A 412 -8.90 2.05 7.45
N ALA A 413 -7.85 1.56 8.10
CA ALA A 413 -6.64 2.35 8.30
C ALA A 413 -5.82 2.32 7.00
N VAL A 414 -5.31 3.47 6.58
CA VAL A 414 -4.69 3.67 5.27
C VAL A 414 -3.20 3.99 5.39
N ALA A 415 -2.79 4.72 6.42
CA ALA A 415 -1.36 5.01 6.65
C ALA A 415 -1.07 5.21 8.14
N ILE A 416 0.19 5.03 8.52
CA ILE A 416 0.70 5.26 9.87
C ILE A 416 2.01 6.05 9.82
N SER A 417 2.12 7.10 10.64
CA SER A 417 3.35 7.88 10.74
C SER A 417 4.41 7.18 11.61
N GLU A 418 5.66 7.65 11.51
CA GLU A 418 6.75 7.20 12.40
C GLU A 418 6.53 7.55 13.87
N THR A 419 5.63 8.50 14.15
CA THR A 419 5.19 8.86 15.51
C THR A 419 3.97 8.06 15.99
N GLY A 420 3.45 7.14 15.16
CA GLY A 420 2.34 6.25 15.48
C GLY A 420 0.95 6.85 15.19
N ILE A 421 0.87 8.00 14.50
CA ILE A 421 -0.41 8.61 14.12
C ILE A 421 -1.00 7.80 12.97
N VAL A 422 -2.23 7.30 13.15
CA VAL A 422 -2.94 6.52 12.14
C VAL A 422 -3.94 7.44 11.42
N THR A 423 -4.02 7.31 10.10
CA THR A 423 -5.07 7.93 9.29
C THR A 423 -5.85 6.87 8.53
N GLY A 424 -7.12 7.14 8.24
CA GLY A 424 -7.94 6.21 7.47
C GLY A 424 -9.30 6.74 7.09
N ILE A 425 -10.16 5.84 6.63
CA ILE A 425 -11.53 6.15 6.22
C ILE A 425 -12.53 5.27 6.97
N SER A 426 -13.59 5.87 7.50
CA SER A 426 -14.82 5.18 7.87
C SER A 426 -15.80 5.22 6.71
N PHE A 427 -16.61 4.19 6.51
CA PHE A 427 -17.55 4.14 5.39
C PHE A 427 -18.80 3.30 5.69
N SER A 428 -19.88 3.56 4.94
CA SER A 428 -21.16 2.84 5.03
C SER A 428 -21.48 2.06 3.74
N ILE A 429 -22.55 1.25 3.75
CA ILE A 429 -22.97 0.41 2.61
C ILE A 429 -23.21 1.22 1.33
N ASN A 430 -23.60 2.48 1.46
CA ASN A 430 -23.92 3.36 0.34
C ASN A 430 -22.70 4.16 -0.14
N SER A 431 -21.49 3.73 0.24
CA SER A 431 -20.22 4.35 -0.16
C SER A 431 -20.06 5.81 0.28
N HIS A 432 -20.76 6.22 1.34
CA HIS A 432 -20.39 7.44 2.07
C HIS A 432 -19.14 7.15 2.89
N SER A 433 -18.15 8.04 2.88
CA SER A 433 -16.91 7.87 3.64
C SER A 433 -16.52 9.10 4.46
N ARG A 434 -15.74 8.94 5.51
CA ARG A 434 -15.20 10.05 6.32
C ARG A 434 -13.77 9.74 6.70
N GLY A 435 -12.87 10.66 6.37
CA GLY A 435 -11.48 10.60 6.79
C GLY A 435 -11.38 10.74 8.30
N PHE A 436 -10.53 9.95 8.93
CA PHE A 436 -10.25 10.05 10.35
C PHE A 436 -8.75 10.06 10.62
N THR A 437 -8.39 10.58 11.79
CA THR A 437 -7.08 10.37 12.40
C THR A 437 -7.21 9.83 13.81
N LEU A 438 -6.21 9.07 14.26
CA LEU A 438 -6.11 8.53 15.61
C LEU A 438 -4.65 8.62 16.08
N THR A 439 -4.44 9.19 17.25
CA THR A 439 -3.19 9.04 18.00
C THR A 439 -3.40 7.95 19.06
N PRO A 440 -2.90 6.73 18.85
CA PRO A 440 -3.20 5.60 19.72
C PRO A 440 -2.55 5.78 21.09
N THR A 441 -3.32 5.50 22.14
CA THR A 441 -2.81 5.35 23.50
C THR A 441 -2.88 3.89 23.89
N PHE A 442 -1.72 3.25 24.03
CA PHE A 442 -1.66 1.84 24.43
C PHE A 442 -1.94 1.66 25.93
N PRO A 443 -2.64 0.59 26.31
CA PRO A 443 -3.08 0.31 27.68
C PRO A 443 -1.96 -0.11 28.65
#